data_AF-A0A7G5LS64-F1
#
_entry.id   AF-A0A7G5LS64-F1
#
_cell.length_a   1.000
_cell.length_b   1.000
_cell.length_c   1.000
_cell.angle_alpha   90.00
_cell.angle_beta   90.00
_cell.angle_gamma   90.00
#
_symmetry.space_group_name_H-M   'P 1'
#
loop_
_entity.id
_entity.type
_entity.pdbx_description
1 polymer ?
#
loop_
_entity_poly.entity_id
_entity_poly.type
_entity_poly.pdbx_seq_one_letter_code
_entity_poly.pdbx_strand_id
1 'polypeptide(L)'
;MTIPNNADTGAFARFLHDLGDELAEMVRFAPRTPVGQLTVDVRRRRPDLTIRDADVLNAVTETLMLVGHPDGTVSHLASVLDGCVFTQRVRATTTERVDVRGGTSLLPIEMIVREEHEHGRPLPVSTSPFGDETLVGPPGWLPTIPPYGLVGLRWTGGAVVAGRVDEPEVSPDHIARISELLADHYRKQEWWGFEERGLDARPADLLRAIAQAKLEDPSLFCDPLPPLAELMYDPLDRDQDRFLWREHAAIRQGENVSFSVQGMPDGLHAELRSRATTYGMSFDQYVIAILGHLAWRTPFAEDLGPVERWWPGESDPFGRR
;
A
#
# COMPACT_ATOMS: atom_id res chain seq x y z
N MET A 1 16.85 -30.91 -28.09
CA MET A 1 15.87 -29.96 -27.54
C MET A 1 16.69 -28.82 -26.96
N THR A 2 16.90 -27.79 -27.77
CA THR A 2 17.82 -26.70 -27.47
C THR A 2 17.08 -25.69 -26.60
N ILE A 3 17.54 -25.50 -25.37
CA ILE A 3 17.02 -24.47 -24.46
C ILE A 3 17.32 -23.12 -25.14
N PRO A 4 16.34 -22.21 -25.34
CA PRO A 4 16.61 -20.93 -25.95
C PRO A 4 17.61 -20.14 -25.11
N ASN A 5 18.49 -19.43 -25.80
CA ASN A 5 19.58 -18.65 -25.23
C ASN A 5 19.01 -17.50 -24.38
N ASN A 6 19.49 -17.29 -23.16
CA ASN A 6 19.04 -16.22 -22.24
C ASN A 6 19.09 -14.79 -22.84
N ALA A 7 19.80 -14.59 -23.95
CA ALA A 7 19.87 -13.31 -24.67
C ALA A 7 18.58 -12.94 -25.40
N ASP A 8 17.83 -13.92 -25.93
CA ASP A 8 16.56 -13.67 -26.66
C ASP A 8 15.44 -13.28 -25.69
N THR A 9 15.42 -13.87 -24.49
CA THR A 9 14.43 -13.55 -23.45
C THR A 9 14.56 -12.09 -23.00
N GLY A 10 15.79 -11.60 -22.82
CA GLY A 10 16.03 -10.21 -22.41
C GLY A 10 15.71 -9.19 -23.50
N ALA A 11 15.93 -9.52 -24.78
CA ALA A 11 15.58 -8.64 -25.89
C ALA A 11 14.06 -8.53 -26.07
N PHE A 12 13.35 -9.66 -25.96
CA PHE A 12 11.90 -9.67 -26.04
C PHE A 12 11.24 -8.96 -24.84
N ALA A 13 11.75 -9.17 -23.62
CA ALA A 13 11.26 -8.47 -22.44
C ALA A 13 11.43 -6.94 -22.55
N ARG A 14 12.59 -6.47 -23.04
CA ARG A 14 12.80 -5.04 -23.33
C ARG A 14 11.83 -4.52 -24.40
N PHE A 15 11.63 -5.28 -25.47
CA PHE A 15 10.67 -4.92 -26.50
C PHE A 15 9.25 -4.77 -25.94
N LEU A 16 8.79 -5.70 -25.08
CA LEU A 16 7.48 -5.61 -24.45
C LEU A 16 7.38 -4.42 -23.48
N HIS A 17 8.45 -4.12 -22.74
CA HIS A 17 8.51 -2.94 -21.87
C HIS A 17 8.37 -1.64 -22.66
N ASP A 18 9.22 -1.45 -23.70
CA ASP A 18 9.16 -0.25 -24.56
C ASP A 18 7.79 -0.11 -25.24
N LEU A 19 7.22 -1.23 -25.72
CA LEU A 19 5.89 -1.27 -26.32
C LEU A 19 4.81 -0.91 -25.30
N GLY A 20 4.95 -1.39 -24.07
CA GLY A 20 4.08 -1.08 -22.94
C GLY A 20 4.00 0.42 -22.64
N ASP A 21 5.15 1.09 -22.56
CA ASP A 21 5.24 2.53 -22.30
C ASP A 21 4.56 3.33 -23.42
N GLU A 22 4.82 2.96 -24.68
CA GLU A 22 4.15 3.59 -25.84
C GLU A 22 2.62 3.42 -25.79
N LEU A 23 2.15 2.22 -25.43
CA LEU A 23 0.73 1.90 -25.32
C LEU A 23 0.08 2.66 -24.16
N ALA A 24 0.74 2.76 -23.00
CA ALA A 24 0.25 3.49 -21.83
C ALA A 24 -0.01 4.96 -22.18
N GLU A 25 0.92 5.59 -22.89
CA GLU A 25 0.77 6.96 -23.38
C GLU A 25 -0.35 7.11 -24.42
N MET A 26 -0.62 6.09 -25.25
CA MET A 26 -1.73 6.11 -26.21
C MET A 26 -3.10 6.07 -25.52
N VAL A 27 -3.27 5.22 -24.51
CA VAL A 27 -4.57 5.00 -23.87
C VAL A 27 -4.84 5.94 -22.69
N ARG A 28 -3.86 6.72 -22.25
CA ARG A 28 -3.97 7.63 -21.10
C ARG A 28 -5.19 8.55 -21.10
N PHE A 29 -5.58 9.07 -22.28
CA PHE A 29 -6.74 9.96 -22.45
C PHE A 29 -7.90 9.30 -23.21
N ALA A 30 -7.73 8.04 -23.63
CA ALA A 30 -8.76 7.30 -24.33
C ALA A 30 -9.43 6.36 -23.33
N PRO A 31 -10.73 6.54 -23.02
CA PRO A 31 -11.38 5.82 -21.93
C PRO A 31 -11.36 4.30 -22.14
N ARG A 32 -11.41 3.83 -23.40
CA ARG A 32 -11.25 2.44 -23.81
C ARG A 32 -10.81 2.38 -25.26
N THR A 33 -9.78 1.61 -25.59
CA THR A 33 -9.28 1.46 -26.97
C THR A 33 -9.22 -0.01 -27.38
N PRO A 34 -9.81 -0.43 -28.51
CA PRO A 34 -9.70 -1.81 -28.99
C PRO A 34 -8.24 -2.20 -29.30
N VAL A 35 -7.84 -3.43 -28.96
CA VAL A 35 -6.47 -3.93 -29.21
C VAL A 35 -6.07 -3.80 -30.67
N GLY A 36 -6.94 -4.17 -31.62
CA GLY A 36 -6.64 -4.06 -33.05
C GLY A 36 -6.39 -2.61 -33.51
N GLN A 37 -7.04 -1.63 -32.86
CA GLN A 37 -6.76 -0.21 -33.13
C GLN A 37 -5.40 0.19 -32.57
N LEU A 38 -5.06 -0.24 -31.34
CA LEU A 38 -3.75 0.01 -30.74
C LEU A 38 -2.62 -0.57 -31.59
N THR A 39 -2.76 -1.79 -32.11
CA THR A 39 -1.78 -2.38 -33.02
C THR A 39 -1.54 -1.49 -34.25
N VAL A 40 -2.61 -0.96 -34.86
CA VAL A 40 -2.51 -0.06 -36.02
C VAL A 40 -1.83 1.26 -35.64
N ASP A 41 -2.19 1.83 -34.50
CA ASP A 41 -1.66 3.12 -34.06
C ASP A 41 -0.20 3.03 -33.61
N VAL A 42 0.20 1.95 -32.94
CA VAL A 42 1.62 1.66 -32.61
C VAL A 42 2.43 1.49 -33.88
N ARG A 43 1.96 0.69 -34.85
CA ARG A 43 2.66 0.52 -36.14
C ARG A 43 2.85 1.84 -36.90
N ARG A 44 2.00 2.83 -36.66
CA ARG A 44 2.16 4.18 -37.23
C ARG A 44 3.23 5.01 -36.51
N ARG A 45 3.33 4.89 -35.17
CA ARG A 45 4.35 5.60 -34.38
C ARG A 45 5.72 4.95 -34.49
N ARG A 46 5.76 3.61 -34.43
CA ARG A 46 6.92 2.74 -34.61
C ARG A 46 6.70 1.94 -35.90
N PRO A 47 7.30 2.34 -37.03
CA PRO A 47 7.10 1.69 -38.33
C PRO A 47 7.64 0.26 -38.38
N ASP A 48 6.97 -0.66 -37.69
CA ASP A 48 7.31 -2.06 -37.58
C ASP A 48 6.07 -2.91 -37.81
N LEU A 49 5.94 -3.42 -39.03
CA LEU A 49 4.81 -4.25 -39.44
C LEU A 49 4.79 -5.63 -38.78
N THR A 50 5.86 -6.01 -38.09
CA THR A 50 5.96 -7.32 -37.43
C THR A 50 5.20 -7.38 -36.11
N ILE A 51 4.95 -6.24 -35.46
CA ILE A 51 4.16 -6.12 -34.22
C ILE A 51 2.75 -6.63 -34.48
N ARG A 52 2.28 -7.64 -33.73
CA ARG A 52 0.94 -8.23 -33.87
C ARG A 52 0.08 -7.92 -32.66
N ASP A 53 -1.23 -8.17 -32.77
CA ASP A 53 -2.17 -8.06 -31.65
C ASP A 53 -1.73 -8.89 -30.44
N ALA A 54 -1.09 -10.05 -30.67
CA ALA A 54 -0.54 -10.87 -29.59
C ALA A 54 0.59 -10.17 -28.83
N ASP A 55 1.44 -9.40 -29.51
CA ASP A 55 2.52 -8.64 -28.87
C ASP A 55 1.95 -7.49 -28.04
N VAL A 56 0.91 -6.82 -28.55
CA VAL A 56 0.17 -5.78 -27.81
C VAL A 56 -0.50 -6.37 -26.56
N LEU A 57 -1.15 -7.53 -26.67
CA LEU A 57 -1.76 -8.21 -25.53
C LEU A 57 -0.71 -8.63 -24.47
N ASN A 58 0.45 -9.12 -24.92
CA ASN A 58 1.54 -9.45 -24.02
C ASN A 58 2.07 -8.19 -23.31
N ALA A 59 2.29 -7.09 -24.04
CA ALA A 59 2.70 -5.83 -23.44
C ALA A 59 1.66 -5.29 -22.45
N VAL A 60 0.36 -5.36 -22.78
CA VAL A 60 -0.74 -4.99 -21.87
C VAL A 60 -0.72 -5.82 -20.59
N THR A 61 -0.38 -7.11 -20.69
CA THR A 61 -0.30 -7.98 -19.52
C THR A 61 0.91 -7.63 -18.65
N GLU A 62 2.05 -7.32 -19.25
CA GLU A 62 3.30 -7.02 -18.55
C GLU A 62 3.38 -5.60 -17.98
N THR A 63 2.64 -4.64 -18.53
CA THR A 63 2.68 -3.22 -18.11
C THR A 63 1.61 -2.89 -17.07
N LEU A 64 2.03 -2.39 -15.91
CA LEU A 64 1.14 -2.11 -14.77
C LEU A 64 0.09 -1.04 -15.02
N MET A 65 0.42 -0.08 -15.88
CA MET A 65 -0.47 1.04 -16.20
C MET A 65 -1.52 0.70 -17.26
N LEU A 66 -1.50 -0.51 -17.81
CA LEU A 66 -2.45 -0.99 -18.81
C LEU A 66 -3.41 -2.00 -18.19
N VAL A 67 -4.69 -1.85 -18.49
CA VAL A 67 -5.75 -2.75 -18.02
C VAL A 67 -6.50 -3.29 -19.23
N GLY A 68 -6.36 -4.59 -19.48
CA GLY A 68 -7.15 -5.31 -20.47
C GLY A 68 -8.56 -5.60 -19.98
N HIS A 69 -9.56 -5.35 -20.83
CA HIS A 69 -10.96 -5.64 -20.58
C HIS A 69 -11.40 -6.95 -21.26
N PRO A 70 -12.42 -7.65 -20.72
CA PRO A 70 -12.97 -8.86 -21.35
C PRO A 70 -13.55 -8.65 -22.76
N ASP A 71 -13.93 -7.41 -23.09
CA ASP A 71 -14.46 -7.03 -24.42
C ASP A 71 -13.35 -6.80 -25.48
N GLY A 72 -12.09 -7.02 -25.13
CA GLY A 72 -10.94 -6.84 -26.03
C GLY A 72 -10.49 -5.38 -26.16
N THR A 73 -10.96 -4.49 -25.28
CA THR A 73 -10.45 -3.12 -25.15
C THR A 73 -9.38 -3.00 -24.05
N VAL A 74 -8.61 -1.93 -24.11
CA VAL A 74 -7.54 -1.60 -23.16
C VAL A 74 -7.76 -0.18 -22.65
N SER A 75 -7.55 0.01 -21.35
CA SER A 75 -7.62 1.31 -20.68
C SER A 75 -6.36 1.57 -19.87
N HIS A 76 -6.13 2.83 -19.54
CA HIS A 76 -5.11 3.21 -18.58
C HIS A 76 -5.59 2.94 -17.13
N LEU A 77 -4.71 2.46 -16.25
CA LEU A 77 -5.03 2.15 -14.85
C LEU A 77 -5.64 3.37 -14.13
N ALA A 78 -5.07 4.56 -14.34
CA ALA A 78 -5.56 5.79 -13.73
C ALA A 78 -7.00 6.15 -14.16
N SER A 79 -7.43 5.72 -15.36
CA SER A 79 -8.80 5.91 -15.84
C SER A 79 -9.76 4.88 -15.24
N VAL A 80 -9.29 3.64 -15.03
CA VAL A 80 -10.08 2.58 -14.38
C VAL A 80 -10.32 2.88 -12.90
N LEU A 81 -9.32 3.48 -12.24
CA LEU A 81 -9.37 3.85 -10.82
C LEU A 81 -9.82 5.29 -10.57
N ASP A 82 -10.25 6.02 -11.60
CA ASP A 82 -10.76 7.39 -11.43
C ASP A 82 -11.98 7.40 -10.51
N GLY A 83 -11.92 8.24 -9.48
CA GLY A 83 -12.95 8.35 -8.45
C GLY A 83 -12.84 7.35 -7.29
N CYS A 84 -12.02 6.30 -7.41
CA CYS A 84 -11.81 5.32 -6.33
C CYS A 84 -11.15 5.98 -5.10
N VAL A 85 -11.61 5.59 -3.91
CA VAL A 85 -11.09 6.05 -2.62
C VAL A 85 -10.30 4.92 -1.96
N PHE A 86 -9.01 5.14 -1.76
CA PHE A 86 -8.14 4.26 -1.00
C PHE A 86 -7.86 4.86 0.37
N THR A 87 -8.09 4.09 1.44
CA THR A 87 -7.96 4.59 2.81
C THR A 87 -6.71 4.08 3.49
N GLN A 88 -6.15 4.86 4.41
CA GLN A 88 -5.00 4.47 5.21
C GLN A 88 -5.13 4.97 6.66
N ARG A 89 -4.65 4.16 7.60
CA ARG A 89 -4.53 4.53 9.02
C ARG A 89 -3.31 5.42 9.23
N VAL A 90 -3.50 6.59 9.83
CA VAL A 90 -2.37 7.46 10.19
C VAL A 90 -1.78 7.02 11.53
N ARG A 91 -0.46 6.85 11.63
CA ARG A 91 0.19 6.39 12.88
C ARG A 91 0.27 7.46 13.97
N ALA A 92 0.28 8.72 13.55
CA ALA A 92 0.37 9.89 14.40
C ALA A 92 -0.50 11.00 13.82
N THR A 93 -0.81 12.01 14.64
CA THR A 93 -1.59 13.16 14.19
C THR A 93 -0.95 13.80 12.96
N THR A 94 -1.77 14.13 11.95
CA THR A 94 -1.30 14.75 10.69
C THR A 94 -1.33 16.27 10.68
N THR A 95 -1.49 16.93 11.84
CA THR A 95 -1.48 18.39 11.94
C THR A 95 -0.24 18.96 11.26
N GLU A 96 -0.44 19.81 10.25
CA GLU A 96 0.61 20.47 9.45
C GLU A 96 1.56 19.51 8.70
N ARG A 97 1.29 18.20 8.70
CA ARG A 97 2.08 17.24 7.93
C ARG A 97 1.80 17.39 6.44
N VAL A 98 2.86 17.12 5.68
CA VAL A 98 2.82 17.11 4.22
C VAL A 98 3.00 15.70 3.66
N ASP A 99 3.23 14.71 4.51
CA ASP A 99 3.57 13.36 4.13
C ASP A 99 2.60 12.34 4.76
N VAL A 100 2.26 11.30 3.99
CA VAL A 100 1.50 10.15 4.46
C VAL A 100 2.16 8.87 3.99
N ARG A 101 2.45 7.98 4.93
CA ARG A 101 2.98 6.64 4.64
C ARG A 101 1.84 5.72 4.25
N GLY A 102 1.87 5.25 3.00
CA GLY A 102 0.78 4.52 2.37
C GLY A 102 0.90 3.00 2.47
N GLY A 103 2.06 2.47 2.10
CA GLY A 103 2.26 1.04 1.92
C GLY A 103 1.23 0.41 0.98
N THR A 104 0.91 -0.85 1.21
CA THR A 104 -0.07 -1.62 0.42
C THR A 104 -1.40 -0.88 0.23
N SER A 105 -1.86 -0.15 1.25
CA SER A 105 -3.14 0.56 1.24
C SER A 105 -3.23 1.69 0.22
N LEU A 106 -2.13 2.39 -0.06
CA LEU A 106 -2.11 3.50 -1.03
C LEU A 106 -1.31 3.19 -2.29
N LEU A 107 -0.83 1.95 -2.44
CA LEU A 107 -0.08 1.48 -3.61
C LEU A 107 -0.69 1.92 -4.96
N PRO A 108 -2.02 1.84 -5.19
CA PRO A 108 -2.61 2.30 -6.45
C PRO A 108 -2.38 3.78 -6.74
N ILE A 109 -2.53 4.63 -5.71
CA ILE A 109 -2.30 6.07 -5.84
C ILE A 109 -0.80 6.34 -6.01
N GLU A 110 0.06 5.63 -5.28
CA GLU A 110 1.51 5.77 -5.37
C GLU A 110 2.03 5.44 -6.77
N MET A 111 1.56 4.36 -7.41
CA MET A 111 1.97 4.02 -8.76
C MET A 111 1.48 5.03 -9.79
N ILE A 112 0.23 5.48 -9.71
CA ILE A 112 -0.29 6.52 -10.62
C ILE A 112 0.53 7.80 -10.48
N VAL A 113 0.80 8.26 -9.25
CA VAL A 113 1.60 9.47 -9.00
C VAL A 113 3.02 9.32 -9.55
N ARG A 114 3.67 8.17 -9.32
CA ARG A 114 5.01 7.88 -9.81
C ARG A 114 5.07 7.94 -11.34
N GLU A 115 4.16 7.24 -12.00
CA GLU A 115 4.05 7.22 -13.46
C GLU A 115 3.90 8.63 -14.04
N GLU A 116 3.01 9.42 -13.44
CA GLU A 116 2.72 10.79 -13.89
C GLU A 116 3.95 11.70 -13.77
N HIS A 117 4.75 11.56 -12.71
CA HIS A 117 6.02 12.29 -12.53
C HIS A 117 7.10 11.82 -13.49
N GLU A 118 7.23 10.53 -13.74
CA GLU A 118 8.19 9.97 -14.71
C GLU A 118 7.91 10.51 -16.13
N HIS A 119 6.65 10.74 -16.47
CA HIS A 119 6.21 11.41 -17.69
C HIS A 119 6.30 12.95 -17.63
N GLY A 120 6.96 13.51 -16.61
CA GLY A 120 7.27 14.93 -16.50
C GLY A 120 6.07 15.82 -16.18
N ARG A 121 4.97 15.27 -15.63
CA ARG A 121 3.80 16.09 -15.27
C ARG A 121 3.98 16.77 -13.91
N PRO A 122 3.63 18.06 -13.80
CA PRO A 122 3.65 18.75 -12.53
C PRO A 122 2.44 18.32 -11.70
N LEU A 123 2.61 17.30 -10.87
CA LEU A 123 1.66 16.98 -9.81
C LEU A 123 2.08 17.65 -8.50
N PRO A 124 1.13 18.20 -7.72
CA PRO A 124 1.43 18.77 -6.41
C PRO A 124 1.85 17.70 -5.40
N VAL A 125 1.39 16.47 -5.58
CA VAL A 125 1.75 15.30 -4.77
C VAL A 125 2.81 14.49 -5.52
N SER A 126 3.86 14.08 -4.82
CA SER A 126 4.93 13.21 -5.32
C SER A 126 5.12 12.01 -4.41
N THR A 127 5.82 11.00 -4.90
CA THR A 127 6.35 9.91 -4.05
C THR A 127 7.66 10.36 -3.39
N SER A 128 7.98 9.80 -2.22
CA SER A 128 9.24 10.07 -1.53
C SER A 128 10.46 9.76 -2.43
N PRO A 129 11.47 10.64 -2.49
CA PRO A 129 12.68 10.40 -3.27
C PRO A 129 13.57 9.30 -2.67
N PHE A 130 13.31 8.89 -1.42
CA PHE A 130 14.09 7.89 -0.70
C PHE A 130 13.63 6.45 -0.97
N GLY A 131 12.64 6.27 -1.85
CA GLY A 131 12.09 4.95 -2.19
C GLY A 131 11.12 4.38 -1.15
N ASP A 132 10.85 5.12 -0.07
CA ASP A 132 9.83 4.77 0.91
C ASP A 132 8.41 4.95 0.33
N GLU A 133 7.49 4.08 0.74
CA GLU A 133 6.05 4.07 0.38
C GLU A 133 5.30 5.25 1.04
N THR A 134 5.68 6.47 0.64
CA THR A 134 5.21 7.72 1.23
C THR A 134 4.87 8.70 0.13
N LEU A 135 3.66 9.25 0.23
CA LEU A 135 3.19 10.35 -0.61
C LEU A 135 3.43 11.67 0.10
N VAL A 136 3.99 12.64 -0.62
CA VAL A 136 4.33 13.98 -0.12
C VAL A 136 3.60 15.01 -0.99
N GLY A 137 2.77 15.85 -0.38
CA GLY A 137 2.04 16.91 -1.07
C GLY A 137 2.39 18.31 -0.57
N PRO A 138 1.74 19.37 -1.09
CA PRO A 138 2.00 20.74 -0.69
C PRO A 138 1.40 21.04 0.69
N PRO A 139 1.89 22.05 1.43
CA PRO A 139 1.29 22.45 2.70
C PRO A 139 -0.23 22.63 2.61
N GLY A 140 -0.95 22.00 3.54
CA GLY A 140 -2.42 22.06 3.62
C GLY A 140 -3.19 21.03 2.76
N TRP A 141 -2.51 20.17 2.00
CA TRP A 141 -3.19 19.12 1.23
C TRP A 141 -3.77 17.99 2.09
N LEU A 142 -3.08 17.67 3.20
CA LEU A 142 -3.46 16.60 4.12
C LEU A 142 -4.28 17.20 5.27
N PRO A 143 -5.51 16.73 5.52
CA PRO A 143 -6.32 17.23 6.63
C PRO A 143 -5.74 16.75 7.98
N THR A 144 -6.07 17.48 9.04
CA THR A 144 -5.75 17.07 10.41
C THR A 144 -6.58 15.85 10.82
N ILE A 145 -5.90 14.73 11.01
CA ILE A 145 -6.47 13.44 11.39
C ILE A 145 -5.77 13.01 12.69
N PRO A 146 -6.51 12.60 13.72
CA PRO A 146 -5.92 12.10 14.96
C PRO A 146 -5.18 10.77 14.73
N PRO A 147 -4.31 10.33 15.65
CA PRO A 147 -3.66 9.03 15.56
C PRO A 147 -4.69 7.91 15.36
N TYR A 148 -4.36 6.97 14.47
CA TYR A 148 -5.17 5.82 14.04
C TYR A 148 -6.48 6.17 13.29
N GLY A 149 -6.75 7.45 13.02
CA GLY A 149 -7.82 7.87 12.14
C GLY A 149 -7.55 7.51 10.67
N LEU A 150 -8.60 7.57 9.85
CA LEU A 150 -8.51 7.30 8.41
C LEU A 150 -8.32 8.56 7.60
N VAL A 151 -7.32 8.49 6.72
CA VAL A 151 -7.24 9.35 5.54
C VAL A 151 -7.74 8.56 4.33
N GLY A 152 -8.55 9.19 3.49
CA GLY A 152 -8.92 8.68 2.17
C GLY A 152 -8.22 9.49 1.10
N LEU A 153 -7.55 8.80 0.18
CA LEU A 153 -6.95 9.40 -1.01
C LEU A 153 -7.77 8.97 -2.22
N ARG A 154 -8.18 9.96 -3.01
CA ARG A 154 -8.89 9.75 -4.27
C ARG A 154 -8.05 10.27 -5.42
N TRP A 155 -7.88 9.44 -6.44
CA TRP A 155 -7.43 9.91 -7.75
C TRP A 155 -8.66 10.42 -8.51
N THR A 156 -8.67 11.69 -8.88
CA THR A 156 -9.77 12.24 -9.69
C THR A 156 -9.27 13.35 -10.61
N GLY A 157 -9.61 13.25 -11.90
CA GLY A 157 -9.35 14.32 -12.86
C GLY A 157 -7.86 14.69 -13.00
N GLY A 158 -6.96 13.72 -12.81
CA GLY A 158 -5.51 13.95 -12.89
C GLY A 158 -4.85 14.47 -11.62
N ALA A 159 -5.55 14.46 -10.48
CA ALA A 159 -5.03 14.92 -9.20
C ALA A 159 -5.35 13.96 -8.05
N VAL A 160 -4.51 14.00 -7.02
CA VAL A 160 -4.76 13.31 -5.75
C VAL A 160 -5.46 14.27 -4.80
N VAL A 161 -6.62 13.84 -4.30
CA VAL A 161 -7.39 14.56 -3.28
C VAL A 161 -7.35 13.75 -1.99
N ALA A 162 -6.81 14.32 -0.92
CA ALA A 162 -6.84 13.73 0.42
C ALA A 162 -8.04 14.30 1.21
N GLY A 163 -8.72 13.41 1.93
CA GLY A 163 -9.84 13.77 2.79
C GLY A 163 -9.81 12.95 4.08
N ARG A 164 -10.35 13.52 5.15
CA ARG A 164 -10.67 12.73 6.35
C ARG A 164 -11.87 11.86 6.03
N VAL A 165 -11.78 10.60 6.42
CA VAL A 165 -12.86 9.63 6.26
C VAL A 165 -13.25 9.12 7.64
N ASP A 166 -14.55 8.95 7.87
CA ASP A 166 -15.04 8.28 9.06
C ASP A 166 -14.84 6.76 8.96
N GLU A 167 -14.98 6.04 10.06
CA GLU A 167 -14.90 4.58 10.01
C GLU A 167 -16.00 4.04 9.09
N PRO A 168 -15.65 3.23 8.08
CA PRO A 168 -16.64 2.72 7.15
C PRO A 168 -17.57 1.73 7.86
N GLU A 169 -18.86 2.06 7.92
CA GLU A 169 -19.92 1.20 8.48
C GLU A 169 -20.29 0.09 7.49
N VAL A 170 -19.33 -0.80 7.22
CA VAL A 170 -19.48 -1.88 6.24
C VAL A 170 -19.73 -3.19 6.98
N SER A 171 -20.71 -3.97 6.52
CA SER A 171 -21.01 -5.26 7.17
C SER A 171 -19.86 -6.26 7.00
N PRO A 172 -19.62 -7.14 7.99
CA PRO A 172 -18.57 -8.17 7.88
C PRO A 172 -18.73 -9.06 6.64
N ASP A 173 -19.96 -9.40 6.26
CA ASP A 173 -20.23 -10.19 5.05
C ASP A 173 -19.84 -9.45 3.78
N HIS A 174 -19.98 -8.12 3.74
CA HIS A 174 -19.58 -7.33 2.59
C HIS A 174 -18.04 -7.24 2.51
N ILE A 175 -17.37 -7.06 3.65
CA ILE A 175 -15.90 -7.11 3.74
C ILE A 175 -15.39 -8.47 3.25
N ALA A 176 -15.96 -9.57 3.74
CA ALA A 176 -15.55 -10.92 3.33
C ALA A 176 -15.69 -11.14 1.82
N ARG A 177 -16.80 -10.69 1.20
CA ARG A 177 -16.98 -10.78 -0.25
C ARG A 177 -15.94 -9.99 -1.03
N ILE A 178 -15.58 -8.79 -0.58
CA ILE A 178 -14.55 -7.97 -1.23
C ILE A 178 -13.18 -8.65 -1.08
N SER A 179 -12.85 -9.13 0.11
CA SER A 179 -11.61 -9.85 0.37
C SER A 179 -11.49 -11.11 -0.49
N GLU A 180 -12.56 -11.90 -0.62
CA GLU A 180 -12.61 -13.07 -1.50
C GLU A 180 -12.41 -12.69 -2.96
N LEU A 181 -13.11 -11.66 -3.45
CA LEU A 181 -12.96 -11.17 -4.83
C LEU A 181 -11.51 -10.74 -5.13
N LEU A 182 -10.90 -9.95 -4.24
CA LEU A 182 -9.52 -9.48 -4.40
C LEU A 182 -8.52 -10.65 -4.32
N ALA A 183 -8.71 -11.56 -3.36
CA ALA A 183 -7.86 -12.74 -3.19
C ALA A 183 -7.97 -13.70 -4.39
N ASP A 184 -9.15 -13.87 -4.98
CA ASP A 184 -9.34 -14.70 -6.17
C ASP A 184 -8.61 -14.14 -7.38
N HIS A 185 -8.68 -12.83 -7.61
CA HIS A 185 -7.92 -12.18 -8.68
C HIS A 185 -6.42 -12.20 -8.40
N TYR A 186 -5.99 -11.97 -7.15
CA TYR A 186 -4.59 -12.01 -6.76
C TYR A 186 -3.98 -13.41 -6.95
N ARG A 187 -4.63 -14.46 -6.43
CA ARG A 187 -4.18 -15.86 -6.60
C ARG A 187 -4.17 -16.32 -8.05
N LYS A 188 -5.10 -15.84 -8.88
CA LYS A 188 -5.07 -16.09 -10.32
C LYS A 188 -3.84 -15.48 -10.99
N GLN A 189 -3.31 -14.36 -10.49
CA GLN A 189 -2.03 -13.81 -10.95
C GLN A 189 -0.85 -14.63 -10.41
N GLU A 190 -0.89 -15.06 -9.14
CA GLU A 190 0.14 -15.92 -8.53
C GLU A 190 0.30 -17.28 -9.25
N TRP A 191 -0.78 -17.88 -9.76
CA TRP A 191 -0.70 -19.13 -10.53
C TRP A 191 0.15 -19.07 -11.79
N TRP A 192 0.43 -17.87 -12.32
CA TRP A 192 1.37 -17.67 -13.43
C TRP A 192 2.80 -17.36 -12.95
N GLY A 193 3.00 -17.15 -11.65
CA GLY A 193 4.28 -16.90 -10.99
C GLY A 193 4.82 -18.13 -10.26
N PHE A 194 5.89 -18.73 -10.76
CA PHE A 194 6.49 -19.96 -10.21
C PHE A 194 7.16 -19.85 -8.82
N GLU A 195 6.92 -18.81 -8.02
CA GLU A 195 7.54 -18.67 -6.70
C GLU A 195 6.57 -18.06 -5.68
N GLU A 196 6.30 -18.81 -4.60
CA GLU A 196 5.62 -18.35 -3.38
C GLU A 196 6.40 -17.18 -2.77
N ARG A 197 5.91 -15.95 -2.96
CA ARG A 197 6.41 -14.75 -2.27
C ARG A 197 5.21 -13.90 -1.87
N GLY A 198 5.19 -13.41 -0.63
CA GLY A 198 4.08 -12.66 -0.04
C GLY A 198 3.75 -11.32 -0.72
N LEU A 199 2.72 -10.62 -0.24
CA LEU A 199 2.14 -9.40 -0.83
C LEU A 199 3.18 -8.28 -1.12
N ASP A 200 4.19 -8.13 -0.26
CA ASP A 200 5.29 -7.15 -0.40
C ASP A 200 6.22 -7.46 -1.58
N ALA A 201 6.19 -8.69 -2.11
CA ALA A 201 7.10 -9.13 -3.15
C ALA A 201 6.64 -8.77 -4.57
N ARG A 202 5.35 -8.43 -4.78
CA ARG A 202 4.77 -8.16 -6.11
C ARG A 202 3.65 -7.11 -6.09
N PRO A 203 3.98 -5.82 -5.89
CA PRO A 203 3.02 -4.72 -6.01
C PRO A 203 2.26 -4.72 -7.37
N ALA A 204 2.92 -5.22 -8.42
CA ALA A 204 2.35 -5.46 -9.74
C ALA A 204 1.08 -6.32 -9.73
N ASP A 205 1.11 -7.46 -9.04
CA ASP A 205 0.04 -8.46 -9.10
C ASP A 205 -1.18 -8.00 -8.29
N LEU A 206 -0.93 -7.28 -7.18
CA LEU A 206 -1.99 -6.64 -6.40
C LEU A 206 -2.71 -5.55 -7.22
N LEU A 207 -1.98 -4.72 -7.96
CA LEU A 207 -2.59 -3.68 -8.79
C LEU A 207 -3.44 -4.28 -9.91
N ARG A 208 -2.95 -5.33 -10.57
CA ARG A 208 -3.74 -6.09 -11.55
C ARG A 208 -5.00 -6.67 -10.91
N ALA A 209 -4.90 -7.25 -9.72
CA ALA A 209 -6.04 -7.80 -9.01
C ALA A 209 -7.10 -6.74 -8.68
N ILE A 210 -6.68 -5.57 -8.16
CA ILE A 210 -7.56 -4.43 -7.90
C ILE A 210 -8.25 -3.95 -9.18
N ALA A 211 -7.49 -3.80 -10.27
CA ALA A 211 -8.04 -3.36 -11.55
C ALA A 211 -9.10 -4.35 -12.07
N GLN A 212 -8.80 -5.65 -12.07
CA GLN A 212 -9.74 -6.68 -12.52
C GLN A 212 -10.98 -6.78 -11.60
N ALA A 213 -10.80 -6.71 -10.28
CA ALA A 213 -11.90 -6.66 -9.33
C ALA A 213 -12.80 -5.45 -9.57
N LYS A 214 -12.23 -4.28 -9.90
CA LYS A 214 -12.98 -3.07 -10.27
C LYS A 214 -13.73 -3.21 -11.60
N LEU A 215 -13.21 -3.99 -12.55
CA LEU A 215 -13.94 -4.28 -13.80
C LEU A 215 -15.13 -5.20 -13.56
N GLU A 216 -14.99 -6.15 -12.63
CA GLU A 216 -16.05 -7.08 -12.24
C GLU A 216 -17.13 -6.40 -11.37
N ASP A 217 -16.71 -5.59 -10.40
CA ASP A 217 -17.57 -4.74 -9.58
C ASP A 217 -17.21 -3.24 -9.77
N PRO A 218 -17.90 -2.53 -10.68
CA PRO A 218 -17.67 -1.11 -10.91
C PRO A 218 -17.95 -0.22 -9.70
N SER A 219 -18.67 -0.70 -8.67
CA SER A 219 -18.93 0.06 -7.44
C SER A 219 -17.81 -0.07 -6.40
N LEU A 220 -16.89 -1.02 -6.60
CA LEU A 220 -15.76 -1.27 -5.70
C LEU A 220 -14.90 0.00 -5.52
N PHE A 221 -14.59 0.34 -4.26
CA PHE A 221 -13.85 1.56 -3.87
C PHE A 221 -14.51 2.90 -4.23
N CYS A 222 -15.76 2.93 -4.72
CA CYS A 222 -16.46 4.21 -4.91
C CYS A 222 -16.75 4.88 -3.56
N ASP A 223 -17.18 4.07 -2.59
CA ASP A 223 -17.27 4.45 -1.19
C ASP A 223 -16.00 4.03 -0.44
N PRO A 224 -15.63 4.74 0.63
CA PRO A 224 -14.48 4.36 1.44
C PRO A 224 -14.69 2.98 2.08
N LEU A 225 -13.73 2.09 1.86
CA LEU A 225 -13.63 0.80 2.51
C LEU A 225 -12.55 0.85 3.60
N PRO A 226 -12.44 -0.17 4.47
CA PRO A 226 -11.24 -0.32 5.28
C PRO A 226 -9.97 -0.33 4.41
N PRO A 227 -8.80 0.06 4.96
CA PRO A 227 -7.53 0.02 4.25
C PRO A 227 -7.28 -1.32 3.57
N LEU A 228 -6.65 -1.31 2.39
CA LEU A 228 -6.42 -2.53 1.63
C LEU A 228 -5.59 -3.55 2.42
N ALA A 229 -4.63 -3.07 3.23
CA ALA A 229 -3.88 -3.92 4.16
C ALA A 229 -4.77 -4.64 5.18
N GLU A 230 -5.89 -4.04 5.60
CA GLU A 230 -6.89 -4.67 6.48
C GLU A 230 -7.79 -5.65 5.71
N LEU A 231 -8.13 -5.35 4.44
CA LEU A 231 -8.96 -6.21 3.58
C LEU A 231 -8.22 -7.46 3.08
N MET A 232 -6.94 -7.31 2.75
CA MET A 232 -6.07 -8.36 2.18
C MET A 232 -5.33 -9.16 3.25
N TYR A 233 -5.68 -8.97 4.52
CA TYR A 233 -5.02 -9.62 5.63
C TYR A 233 -5.17 -11.15 5.52
N ASP A 234 -4.06 -11.82 5.18
CA ASP A 234 -3.89 -13.24 5.48
C ASP A 234 -3.27 -13.36 6.89
N PRO A 235 -3.98 -13.91 7.89
CA PRO A 235 -3.41 -14.18 9.21
C PRO A 235 -2.16 -15.07 9.21
N LEU A 236 -1.83 -15.70 8.09
CA LEU A 236 -0.68 -16.57 7.91
C LEU A 236 0.52 -15.91 7.20
N ASP A 237 0.37 -14.73 6.57
CA ASP A 237 1.45 -14.03 5.86
C ASP A 237 2.04 -12.86 6.69
N ARG A 238 3.37 -12.74 6.70
CA ARG A 238 4.14 -12.05 7.75
C ARG A 238 4.94 -10.84 7.24
N ASP A 239 4.75 -9.66 7.84
CA ASP A 239 5.73 -9.05 8.79
C ASP A 239 5.64 -7.51 8.95
N GLN A 240 4.93 -6.74 8.11
CA GLN A 240 4.86 -5.27 8.29
C GLN A 240 3.57 -4.73 8.92
N ASP A 241 2.40 -5.32 8.65
CA ASP A 241 1.10 -4.80 9.12
C ASP A 241 0.64 -5.35 10.47
N ARG A 242 1.38 -6.34 11.02
CA ARG A 242 1.07 -6.98 12.31
C ARG A 242 1.13 -6.01 13.49
N PHE A 243 1.91 -4.94 13.39
CA PHE A 243 2.08 -3.94 14.46
C PHE A 243 0.89 -2.99 14.54
N LEU A 244 0.43 -2.46 13.39
CA LEU A 244 -0.67 -1.49 13.31
C LEU A 244 -2.00 -2.06 13.79
N TRP A 245 -2.35 -3.27 13.36
CA TRP A 245 -3.62 -3.90 13.75
C TRP A 245 -3.64 -4.32 15.22
N ARG A 246 -2.53 -4.87 15.73
CA ARG A 246 -2.42 -5.23 17.15
C ARG A 246 -2.42 -4.01 18.05
N GLU A 247 -1.77 -2.92 17.64
CA GLU A 247 -1.87 -1.64 18.34
C GLU A 247 -3.29 -1.09 18.30
N HIS A 248 -3.98 -1.10 17.17
CA HIS A 248 -5.37 -0.62 17.09
C HIS A 248 -6.33 -1.47 17.95
N ALA A 249 -6.22 -2.81 17.87
CA ALA A 249 -7.00 -3.73 18.70
C ALA A 249 -6.68 -3.59 20.20
N ALA A 250 -5.42 -3.33 20.55
CA ALA A 250 -5.00 -3.04 21.92
C ALA A 250 -5.53 -1.67 22.39
N ILE A 251 -5.40 -0.62 21.61
CA ILE A 251 -5.82 0.75 21.97
C ILE A 251 -7.34 0.84 22.15
N ARG A 252 -8.13 0.09 21.36
CA ARG A 252 -9.59 -0.02 21.58
C ARG A 252 -9.97 -0.64 22.94
N GLN A 253 -9.04 -1.29 23.65
CA GLN A 253 -9.26 -1.81 25.01
C GLN A 253 -9.10 -0.74 26.11
N GLY A 254 -8.81 0.52 25.77
CA GLY A 254 -8.97 1.68 26.66
C GLY A 254 -7.86 1.93 27.69
N GLU A 255 -7.05 0.92 28.05
CA GLU A 255 -5.99 1.03 29.07
C GLU A 255 -4.61 0.63 28.52
N ASN A 256 -4.12 1.31 27.49
CA ASN A 256 -2.77 1.07 26.95
C ASN A 256 -1.93 2.34 26.91
N VAL A 257 -0.69 2.24 27.40
CA VAL A 257 0.30 3.32 27.39
C VAL A 257 1.43 2.93 26.43
N SER A 258 1.57 3.67 25.34
CA SER A 258 2.68 3.50 24.40
C SER A 258 3.90 4.31 24.84
N PHE A 259 5.09 3.74 24.66
CA PHE A 259 6.36 4.44 24.92
C PHE A 259 7.38 4.13 23.81
N SER A 260 8.32 5.05 23.59
CA SER A 260 9.41 4.87 22.64
C SER A 260 10.76 4.82 23.37
N VAL A 261 11.63 3.89 23.00
CA VAL A 261 13.00 3.82 23.51
C VAL A 261 13.96 4.42 22.49
N GLN A 262 14.53 5.59 22.78
CA GLN A 262 15.55 6.22 21.92
C GLN A 262 16.96 5.88 22.40
N GLY A 263 17.91 5.84 21.46
CA GLY A 263 19.34 5.63 21.76
C GLY A 263 19.73 4.20 22.12
N MET A 264 18.97 3.19 21.67
CA MET A 264 19.31 1.78 21.88
C MET A 264 20.60 1.42 21.12
N PRO A 265 21.62 0.84 21.78
CA PRO A 265 22.82 0.38 21.08
C PRO A 265 22.48 -0.69 20.04
N ASP A 266 23.06 -0.60 18.84
CA ASP A 266 22.75 -1.49 17.71
C ASP A 266 22.93 -2.98 18.04
N GLY A 267 23.98 -3.32 18.79
CA GLY A 267 24.23 -4.70 19.23
C GLY A 267 23.14 -5.24 20.15
N LEU A 268 22.58 -4.39 21.01
CA LEU A 268 21.46 -4.76 21.89
C LEU A 268 20.16 -4.89 21.08
N HIS A 269 19.91 -3.95 20.16
CA HIS A 269 18.77 -4.01 19.26
C HIS A 269 18.77 -5.30 18.42
N ALA A 270 19.92 -5.66 17.83
CA ALA A 270 20.10 -6.87 17.04
C ALA A 270 19.88 -8.15 17.88
N GLU A 271 20.42 -8.21 19.10
CA GLU A 271 20.26 -9.35 20.00
C GLU A 271 18.80 -9.53 20.45
N LEU A 272 18.14 -8.45 20.86
CA LEU A 272 16.73 -8.48 21.25
C LEU A 272 15.84 -8.91 20.08
N ARG A 273 16.13 -8.44 18.87
CA ARG A 273 15.42 -8.85 17.65
C ARG A 273 15.63 -10.32 17.32
N SER A 274 16.88 -10.81 17.40
CA SER A 274 17.21 -12.23 17.20
C SER A 274 16.45 -13.14 18.16
N ARG A 275 16.38 -12.76 19.44
CA ARG A 275 15.63 -13.51 20.44
C ARG A 275 14.13 -13.44 20.23
N ALA A 276 13.58 -12.27 19.88
CA ALA A 276 12.16 -12.14 19.55
C ALA A 276 11.76 -13.14 18.44
N THR A 277 12.56 -13.23 17.38
CA THR A 277 12.38 -14.21 16.30
C THR A 277 12.46 -15.65 16.81
N THR A 278 13.44 -15.96 17.66
CA THR A 278 13.63 -17.31 18.23
C THR A 278 12.41 -17.77 19.04
N TYR A 279 11.74 -16.85 19.73
CA TYR A 279 10.55 -17.12 20.53
C TYR A 279 9.23 -16.95 19.76
N GLY A 280 9.27 -16.66 18.45
CA GLY A 280 8.06 -16.45 17.63
C GLY A 280 7.26 -15.20 18.00
N MET A 281 7.89 -14.22 18.66
CA MET A 281 7.27 -12.98 19.12
C MET A 281 7.63 -11.81 18.19
N SER A 282 6.80 -10.77 18.15
CA SER A 282 7.25 -9.49 17.58
C SER A 282 8.26 -8.83 18.52
N PHE A 283 9.09 -7.93 17.99
CA PHE A 283 10.10 -7.21 18.77
C PHE A 283 9.49 -6.52 19.99
N ASP A 284 8.40 -5.76 19.81
CA ASP A 284 7.72 -5.06 20.90
C ASP A 284 7.12 -6.01 21.93
N GLN A 285 6.56 -7.15 21.50
CA GLN A 285 6.04 -8.17 22.43
C GLN A 285 7.15 -8.75 23.29
N TYR A 286 8.31 -9.00 22.67
CA TYR A 286 9.48 -9.51 23.38
C TYR A 286 10.04 -8.47 24.36
N VAL A 287 10.11 -7.19 23.97
CA VAL A 287 10.52 -6.09 24.85
C VAL A 287 9.54 -5.92 26.01
N ILE A 288 8.23 -5.90 25.76
CA ILE A 288 7.19 -5.82 26.80
C ILE A 288 7.27 -7.03 27.72
N ALA A 289 7.44 -8.24 27.19
CA ALA A 289 7.54 -9.45 28.00
C ALA A 289 8.79 -9.45 28.89
N ILE A 290 9.94 -8.99 28.38
CA ILE A 290 11.15 -8.84 29.18
C ILE A 290 10.97 -7.76 30.25
N LEU A 291 10.44 -6.59 29.88
CA LEU A 291 10.20 -5.50 30.84
C LEU A 291 9.21 -5.92 31.92
N GLY A 292 8.13 -6.63 31.55
CA GLY A 292 7.17 -7.20 32.48
C GLY A 292 7.78 -8.27 33.38
N HIS A 293 8.62 -9.15 32.84
CA HIS A 293 9.35 -10.16 33.62
C HIS A 293 10.36 -9.53 34.58
N LEU A 294 11.06 -8.47 34.14
CA LEU A 294 11.95 -7.69 34.99
C LEU A 294 11.15 -6.97 36.07
N ALA A 295 10.05 -6.29 35.73
CA ALA A 295 9.17 -5.63 36.70
C ALA A 295 8.63 -6.62 37.74
N TRP A 296 8.26 -7.84 37.31
CA TRP A 296 7.75 -8.89 38.20
C TRP A 296 8.83 -9.47 39.13
N ARG A 297 10.09 -9.55 38.69
CA ARG A 297 11.21 -10.08 39.49
C ARG A 297 11.92 -9.02 40.32
N THR A 298 11.62 -7.75 40.10
CA THR A 298 12.28 -6.63 40.78
C THR A 298 11.33 -6.11 41.86
N PRO A 299 11.64 -6.25 43.16
CA PRO A 299 10.71 -5.95 44.26
C PRO A 299 10.43 -4.44 44.50
N PHE A 300 10.62 -3.58 43.48
CA PHE A 300 10.48 -2.12 43.61
C PHE A 300 9.08 -1.58 43.27
N ALA A 301 8.12 -2.43 42.89
CA ALA A 301 6.79 -1.97 42.47
C ALA A 301 5.73 -1.88 43.59
N GLU A 302 6.04 -2.28 44.82
CA GLU A 302 5.07 -2.23 45.93
C GLU A 302 5.02 -0.86 46.66
N ASP A 303 5.96 0.06 46.39
CA ASP A 303 6.14 1.31 47.16
C ASP A 303 6.08 2.60 46.32
N LEU A 304 5.52 2.54 45.10
CA LEU A 304 5.50 3.69 44.18
C LEU A 304 4.30 4.63 44.38
N GLY A 305 3.39 4.29 45.30
CA GLY A 305 2.17 5.06 45.54
C GLY A 305 1.20 5.05 44.35
N PRO A 306 0.10 5.82 44.42
CA PRO A 306 -0.93 5.84 43.40
C PRO A 306 -0.39 6.31 42.03
N VAL A 307 -0.88 5.70 40.94
CA VAL A 307 -0.45 5.95 39.54
C VAL A 307 -0.60 7.43 39.14
N GLU A 308 -1.50 8.15 39.79
CA GLU A 308 -1.76 9.58 39.58
C GLU A 308 -0.54 10.46 39.90
N ARG A 309 0.42 9.98 40.71
CA ARG A 309 1.70 10.68 40.98
C ARG A 309 2.71 10.58 39.84
N TRP A 310 2.47 9.67 38.89
CA TRP A 310 3.37 9.34 37.80
C TRP A 310 2.88 9.93 36.48
N TRP A 311 1.65 10.46 36.45
CA TRP A 311 1.15 11.23 35.32
C TRP A 311 1.90 12.56 35.25
N PRO A 312 2.52 12.92 34.11
CA PRO A 312 3.05 14.26 33.93
C PRO A 312 1.86 15.21 33.73
N GLY A 313 1.23 15.62 34.83
CA GLY A 313 0.16 16.60 34.88
C GLY A 313 0.61 17.83 35.66
N GLU A 314 0.48 18.99 35.01
CA GLU A 314 0.56 20.34 35.55
C GLU A 314 1.63 20.57 36.62
N SER A 315 2.78 21.08 36.17
CA SER A 315 3.74 21.75 37.03
C SER A 315 3.02 22.76 37.92
N ASP A 316 2.84 22.42 39.20
CA ASP A 316 2.42 23.34 40.25
C ASP A 316 3.41 24.52 40.25
N PRO A 317 2.98 25.75 39.90
CA PRO A 317 3.88 26.89 39.86
C PRO A 317 4.31 27.36 41.25
N PHE A 318 3.80 26.76 42.34
CA PHE A 318 4.04 27.24 43.70
C PHE A 318 4.51 26.19 44.70
N GLY A 319 4.99 25.04 44.22
CA GLY A 319 5.78 24.03 44.95
C GLY A 319 5.73 24.13 46.48
N ARG A 320 4.68 23.59 47.10
CA ARG A 320 4.68 23.30 48.54
C ARG A 320 4.13 21.89 48.76
N ARG A 321 4.99 21.07 49.38
CA ARG A 321 4.70 19.69 49.80
C ARG A 321 3.57 19.63 50.81
#